data_AF-A0A1Y1X1L9-F1
#
_entry.id   AF-A0A1Y1X1L9-F1
#
_cell.length_a   1.000
_cell.length_b   1.000
_cell.length_c   1.000
_cell.angle_alpha   90.00
_cell.angle_beta   90.00
_cell.angle_gamma   90.00
#
_symmetry.space_group_name_H-M   'P 1'
#
loop_
_entity.id
_entity.type
_entity.pdbx_description
1 polymer ?
#
loop_
_entity_poly.entity_id
_entity_poly.type
_entity_poly.pdbx_seq_one_letter_code
_entity_poly.pdbx_strand_id
1 'polypeptide(L)'
;MKNISFLFTIIVVFNYLINVTLADNNKYLIAIQRKKSDKPYDKASEKVQNAIDELVNDRLNDIYNIIKDNKESYGKSDEKIKEIESIEKRSLENKKFRFADKTHRGKSKSKRAENPDEIPLDSKLVNPLCPGTNYYIVTAYLSDEALEEVKKLDNVIMVEKDYETYDTTKVVENITSYDNDKLKEISHSSKKVKRDSNNQYYDWDVIYSDTKWESITAREPKKNSDNRYSHLSLISQGRYRRNEDGEYDNNYYYPGKGGQGVDVYMIATGFVNSDSYEFSTNEGKRTVSCDAMFIGDTTYNLKGTRQEQNCSVFDDTLPTTGNMLMSVIGGNDAGVAKNANLHMLASDYKVNDEIRALDYIFMNSRNPHKTVICITRSGIGNANDVLILEQKINFMVEAGFIIIAGAGGDFNNGGSYSCYPSTNNNFHFYAGFKNIISVGATVDTDDIDMNDAYRRAYYSNYGECIDIHAPGEVVYKNPKGGITLETGTGGSAAVAAGLAASFIEYYNADVFDTYSMKNAFIHFALKNELSNIPSNTPNRFLNNGKKVKFSPNPI
;
A
#
# COMPACT_ATOMS: atom_id res chain seq x y z
N MET A 1 43.91 -2.30 -42.26
CA MET A 1 42.88 -1.39 -41.70
C MET A 1 41.47 -1.52 -42.32
N LYS A 2 41.26 -2.19 -43.46
CA LYS A 2 39.90 -2.36 -44.04
C LYS A 2 39.05 -3.50 -43.42
N ASN A 3 39.65 -4.52 -42.80
CA ASN A 3 38.90 -5.66 -42.24
C ASN A 3 38.32 -5.44 -40.83
N ILE A 4 38.88 -4.52 -40.03
CA ILE A 4 38.40 -4.24 -38.67
C ILE A 4 37.12 -3.39 -38.69
N SER A 5 37.01 -2.45 -39.64
CA SER A 5 35.82 -1.63 -39.84
C SER A 5 34.60 -2.45 -40.27
N PHE A 6 34.80 -3.54 -41.03
CA PHE A 6 33.72 -4.40 -41.50
C PHE A 6 33.17 -5.28 -40.36
N LEU A 7 34.05 -5.80 -39.50
CA LEU A 7 33.66 -6.56 -38.30
C LEU A 7 32.89 -5.70 -37.29
N PHE A 8 33.33 -4.45 -37.06
CA PHE A 8 32.61 -3.52 -36.17
C PHE A 8 31.23 -3.14 -36.71
N THR A 9 31.11 -2.93 -38.02
CA THR A 9 29.80 -2.63 -38.65
C THR A 9 28.86 -3.83 -38.57
N ILE A 10 29.36 -5.07 -38.71
CA ILE A 10 28.56 -6.27 -38.51
C ILE A 10 28.13 -6.41 -37.05
N ILE A 11 29.01 -6.19 -36.07
CA ILE A 11 28.67 -6.28 -34.63
C ILE A 11 27.65 -5.20 -34.23
N VAL A 12 27.77 -3.97 -34.76
CA VAL A 12 26.80 -2.89 -34.50
C VAL A 12 25.47 -3.19 -35.17
N VAL A 13 25.45 -3.71 -36.40
CA VAL A 13 24.20 -4.13 -37.08
C VAL A 13 23.59 -5.37 -36.43
N PHE A 14 24.39 -6.32 -35.93
CA PHE A 14 23.89 -7.48 -35.19
C PHE A 14 23.33 -7.08 -33.81
N ASN A 15 23.99 -6.19 -33.07
CA ASN A 15 23.43 -5.65 -31.82
C ASN A 15 22.23 -4.74 -32.05
N TYR A 16 22.18 -4.00 -33.17
CA TYR A 16 21.01 -3.23 -33.56
C TYR A 16 19.87 -4.14 -34.01
N LEU A 17 20.14 -5.27 -34.66
CA LEU A 17 19.14 -6.29 -35.02
C LEU A 17 18.72 -7.17 -33.83
N ILE A 18 19.55 -7.32 -32.78
CA ILE A 18 19.16 -7.95 -31.52
C ILE A 18 18.32 -6.99 -30.67
N ASN A 19 18.54 -5.67 -30.79
CA ASN A 19 17.71 -4.63 -30.16
C ASN A 19 16.51 -4.18 -31.01
N VAL A 20 16.39 -4.66 -32.25
CA VAL A 20 15.20 -4.47 -33.08
C VAL A 20 14.40 -5.77 -33.01
N THR A 21 13.31 -5.71 -32.25
CA THR A 21 12.19 -6.66 -32.20
C THR A 21 12.49 -8.06 -31.67
N LEU A 22 12.84 -8.16 -30.38
CA LEU A 22 12.27 -9.25 -29.58
C LEU A 22 10.86 -8.76 -29.19
N ALA A 23 9.82 -9.43 -29.65
CA ALA A 23 8.45 -9.13 -29.23
C ALA A 23 8.36 -9.28 -27.70
N ASP A 24 8.11 -8.17 -26.99
CA ASP A 24 7.91 -8.20 -25.54
C ASP A 24 6.46 -8.62 -25.27
N ASN A 25 6.22 -9.91 -25.11
CA ASN A 25 4.92 -10.41 -24.68
C ASN A 25 4.64 -9.95 -23.24
N ASN A 26 3.51 -9.28 -23.03
CA ASN A 26 3.21 -8.65 -21.75
C ASN A 26 1.88 -9.13 -21.18
N LYS A 27 1.74 -9.00 -19.87
CA LYS A 27 0.44 -9.15 -19.22
C LYS A 27 -0.33 -7.83 -19.30
N TYR A 28 -1.62 -7.92 -19.56
CA TYR A 28 -2.54 -6.79 -19.66
C TYR A 28 -3.75 -7.00 -18.76
N LEU A 29 -4.23 -5.90 -18.19
CA LEU A 29 -5.51 -5.75 -17.54
C LEU A 29 -6.52 -5.25 -18.58
N ILE A 30 -7.65 -5.93 -18.70
CA ILE A 30 -8.68 -5.62 -19.69
C ILE A 30 -10.00 -5.41 -18.97
N ALA A 31 -10.64 -4.27 -19.23
CA ALA A 31 -11.95 -3.94 -18.70
C ALA A 31 -13.06 -4.32 -19.69
N ILE A 32 -13.94 -5.24 -19.28
CA ILE A 32 -15.08 -5.71 -20.06
C ILE A 32 -16.37 -5.10 -19.50
N GLN A 33 -17.04 -4.28 -20.28
CA GLN A 33 -18.29 -3.60 -19.90
C GLN A 33 -19.47 -4.11 -20.73
N ARG A 34 -20.46 -4.68 -20.04
CA ARG A 34 -21.73 -5.10 -20.69
C ARG A 34 -22.58 -3.90 -21.09
N LYS A 35 -22.89 -3.01 -20.14
CA LYS A 35 -23.66 -1.77 -20.37
C LYS A 35 -23.19 -0.66 -19.44
N LYS A 36 -23.16 0.58 -19.95
CA LYS A 36 -22.85 1.77 -19.14
C LYS A 36 -23.81 1.98 -17.96
N SER A 37 -25.07 1.55 -18.12
CA SER A 37 -26.12 1.69 -17.10
C SER A 37 -26.08 0.60 -16.02
N ASP A 38 -25.23 -0.41 -16.15
CA ASP A 38 -25.16 -1.46 -15.14
C ASP A 38 -24.60 -0.90 -13.83
N LYS A 39 -25.18 -1.33 -12.71
CA LYS A 39 -24.64 -1.06 -11.37
C LYS A 39 -23.36 -1.86 -11.16
N PRO A 40 -22.51 -1.48 -10.18
CA PRO A 40 -21.39 -2.33 -9.76
C PRO A 40 -21.84 -3.77 -9.50
N TYR A 41 -21.02 -4.73 -9.92
CA TYR A 41 -21.37 -6.16 -9.96
C TYR A 41 -22.02 -6.63 -8.65
N ASP A 42 -21.41 -6.34 -7.50
CA ASP A 42 -21.88 -6.78 -6.18
C ASP A 42 -23.18 -6.09 -5.73
N LYS A 43 -23.52 -4.95 -6.34
CA LYS A 43 -24.77 -4.21 -6.11
C LYS A 43 -25.85 -4.56 -7.15
N ALA A 44 -25.52 -5.35 -8.16
CA ALA A 44 -26.45 -5.72 -9.22
C ALA A 44 -27.40 -6.87 -8.81
N SER A 45 -28.50 -7.02 -9.55
CA SER A 45 -29.38 -8.19 -9.41
C SER A 45 -28.69 -9.46 -9.91
N GLU A 46 -29.09 -10.63 -9.40
CA GLU A 46 -28.57 -11.94 -9.84
C GLU A 46 -28.64 -12.12 -11.37
N LYS A 47 -29.76 -11.75 -12.00
CA LYS A 47 -29.90 -11.79 -13.48
C LYS A 47 -28.81 -10.96 -14.19
N VAL A 48 -28.45 -9.82 -13.61
CA VAL A 48 -27.42 -8.94 -14.17
C VAL A 48 -26.04 -9.54 -13.94
N GLN A 49 -25.75 -10.07 -12.74
CA GLN A 49 -24.50 -10.77 -12.44
C GLN A 49 -24.28 -11.96 -13.39
N ASN A 50 -25.29 -12.85 -13.54
CA ASN A 50 -25.23 -13.99 -14.47
C ASN A 50 -24.85 -13.58 -15.90
N ALA A 51 -25.49 -12.52 -16.41
CA ALA A 51 -25.21 -12.04 -17.76
C ALA A 51 -23.92 -11.22 -17.89
N ILE A 52 -23.32 -10.77 -16.77
CA ILE A 52 -21.94 -10.27 -16.76
C ILE A 52 -20.98 -11.46 -16.79
N ASP A 53 -21.18 -12.47 -15.93
CA ASP A 53 -20.34 -13.68 -15.86
C ASP A 53 -20.28 -14.40 -17.22
N GLU A 54 -21.42 -14.50 -17.91
CA GLU A 54 -21.52 -15.09 -19.25
C GLU A 54 -20.72 -14.27 -20.28
N LEU A 55 -20.93 -12.94 -20.34
CA LEU A 55 -20.17 -12.07 -21.24
C LEU A 55 -18.66 -12.12 -20.97
N VAL A 56 -18.26 -12.10 -19.71
CA VAL A 56 -16.84 -12.15 -19.33
C VAL A 56 -16.22 -13.47 -19.80
N ASN A 57 -16.90 -14.59 -19.59
CA ASN A 57 -16.41 -15.88 -20.07
C ASN A 57 -16.37 -15.96 -21.60
N ASP A 58 -17.34 -15.37 -22.30
CA ASP A 58 -17.34 -15.29 -23.77
C ASP A 58 -16.14 -14.49 -24.27
N ARG A 59 -15.88 -13.31 -23.70
CA ARG A 59 -14.73 -12.47 -24.07
C ARG A 59 -13.40 -13.11 -23.70
N LEU A 60 -13.31 -13.87 -22.61
CA LEU A 60 -12.11 -14.67 -22.31
C LEU A 60 -11.86 -15.73 -23.38
N ASN A 61 -12.91 -16.37 -23.91
CA ASN A 61 -12.76 -17.30 -25.04
C ASN A 61 -12.34 -16.56 -26.32
N ASP A 62 -12.91 -15.40 -26.61
CA ASP A 62 -12.53 -14.58 -27.76
C ASP A 62 -11.04 -14.19 -27.68
N ILE A 63 -10.59 -13.70 -26.53
CA ILE A 63 -9.19 -13.34 -26.29
C ILE A 63 -8.29 -14.58 -26.39
N TYR A 64 -8.69 -15.71 -25.81
CA TYR A 64 -7.93 -16.96 -25.90
C TYR A 64 -7.74 -17.42 -27.35
N ASN A 65 -8.79 -17.30 -28.18
CA ASN A 65 -8.73 -17.63 -29.60
C ASN A 65 -7.82 -16.65 -30.36
N ILE A 66 -7.88 -15.35 -30.06
CA ILE A 66 -6.96 -14.36 -30.66
C ILE A 66 -5.50 -14.71 -30.33
N ILE A 67 -5.19 -15.08 -29.08
CA ILE A 67 -3.84 -15.51 -28.67
C ILE A 67 -3.41 -16.74 -29.47
N LYS A 68 -4.31 -17.72 -29.64
CA LYS A 68 -4.08 -18.93 -30.43
C LYS A 68 -3.84 -18.65 -31.90
N ASP A 69 -4.64 -17.81 -32.52
CA ASP A 69 -4.51 -17.44 -33.93
C ASP A 69 -3.21 -16.64 -34.17
N ASN A 70 -2.74 -15.92 -33.15
CA ASN A 70 -1.49 -15.18 -33.16
C ASN A 70 -0.31 -15.92 -32.51
N LYS A 71 -0.38 -17.24 -32.24
CA LYS A 71 0.63 -17.95 -31.43
C LYS A 71 2.07 -17.83 -31.95
N GLU A 72 2.26 -17.67 -33.26
CA GLU A 72 3.58 -17.50 -33.87
C GLU A 72 4.26 -16.18 -33.49
N SER A 73 3.50 -15.15 -33.10
CA SER A 73 4.03 -13.84 -32.68
C SER A 73 4.74 -13.88 -31.31
N TYR A 74 4.45 -14.87 -30.47
CA TYR A 74 4.99 -14.97 -29.12
C TYR A 74 6.42 -15.54 -29.07
N GLY A 75 6.92 -16.06 -30.19
CA GLY A 75 8.21 -16.73 -30.26
C GLY A 75 8.18 -18.17 -29.72
N LYS A 76 8.99 -19.04 -30.36
CA LYS A 76 8.94 -20.52 -30.12
C LYS A 76 9.37 -20.97 -28.72
N SER A 77 10.01 -20.10 -27.95
CA SER A 77 10.50 -20.41 -26.61
C SER A 77 9.58 -19.96 -25.48
N ASP A 78 8.46 -19.29 -25.77
CA ASP A 78 7.54 -18.82 -24.73
C ASP A 78 6.83 -19.99 -24.04
N GLU A 79 7.07 -20.14 -22.74
CA GLU A 79 6.53 -21.28 -21.98
C GLU A 79 5.03 -21.20 -21.73
N LYS A 80 4.43 -20.00 -21.76
CA LYS A 80 2.98 -19.85 -21.52
C LYS A 80 2.18 -20.35 -22.71
N ILE A 81 2.69 -20.15 -23.94
CA ILE A 81 2.04 -20.60 -25.18
C ILE A 81 2.00 -22.12 -25.32
N LYS A 82 2.86 -22.87 -24.61
CA LYS A 82 2.80 -24.34 -24.54
C LYS A 82 1.45 -24.87 -24.03
N GLU A 83 0.66 -24.05 -23.33
CA GLU A 83 -0.73 -24.38 -22.98
C GLU A 83 -1.57 -24.70 -24.23
N ILE A 84 -1.46 -23.87 -25.28
CA ILE A 84 -2.21 -24.02 -26.53
C ILE A 84 -1.84 -25.32 -27.23
N GLU A 85 -0.55 -25.65 -27.31
CA GLU A 85 -0.09 -26.92 -27.88
C GLU A 85 -0.65 -28.12 -27.12
N SER A 86 -0.80 -28.01 -25.78
CA SER A 86 -1.40 -29.06 -24.95
C SER A 86 -2.87 -29.26 -25.25
N ILE A 87 -3.61 -28.17 -25.48
CA ILE A 87 -5.03 -28.18 -25.85
C ILE A 87 -5.23 -28.78 -27.25
N GLU A 88 -4.43 -28.36 -28.23
CA GLU A 88 -4.47 -28.89 -29.60
C GLU A 88 -4.19 -30.40 -29.64
N LYS A 89 -3.21 -30.88 -28.85
CA LYS A 89 -2.90 -32.32 -28.73
C LYS A 89 -4.06 -33.15 -28.16
N ARG A 90 -4.97 -32.52 -27.43
CA ARG A 90 -6.16 -33.18 -26.84
C ARG A 90 -7.41 -33.05 -27.71
N SER A 91 -7.30 -32.45 -28.89
CA SER A 91 -8.43 -32.21 -29.80
C SER A 91 -9.54 -31.34 -29.16
N LEU A 92 -9.13 -30.35 -28.36
CA LEU A 92 -10.02 -29.44 -27.64
C LEU A 92 -10.05 -28.03 -28.25
N GLU A 93 -9.42 -27.83 -29.40
CA GLU A 93 -9.18 -26.53 -30.02
C GLU A 93 -10.43 -25.79 -30.51
N ASN A 94 -11.56 -26.50 -30.65
CA ASN A 94 -12.87 -25.95 -31.06
C ASN A 94 -13.89 -25.95 -29.92
N LYS A 95 -13.44 -26.19 -28.68
CA LYS A 95 -14.31 -26.23 -27.50
C LYS A 95 -14.35 -24.87 -26.83
N LYS A 96 -15.51 -24.56 -26.23
CA LYS A 96 -15.67 -23.39 -25.38
C LYS A 96 -15.15 -23.72 -23.98
N PHE A 97 -14.30 -22.85 -23.44
CA PHE A 97 -13.74 -23.02 -22.11
C PHE A 97 -14.56 -22.25 -21.07
N ARG A 98 -14.58 -22.80 -19.86
CA ARG A 98 -15.06 -22.14 -18.64
C ARG A 98 -13.84 -21.78 -17.81
N PHE A 99 -13.48 -20.51 -17.81
CA PHE A 99 -12.32 -20.04 -17.06
C PHE A 99 -12.64 -19.97 -15.58
N ALA A 100 -11.75 -20.50 -14.74
CA ALA A 100 -11.97 -20.56 -13.31
C ALA A 100 -11.82 -19.17 -12.67
N ASP A 101 -12.92 -18.59 -12.19
CA ASP A 101 -12.85 -17.49 -11.23
C ASP A 101 -12.42 -18.03 -9.87
N LYS A 102 -11.17 -17.72 -9.49
CA LYS A 102 -10.54 -18.16 -8.23
C LYS A 102 -10.65 -17.10 -7.13
N THR A 103 -11.08 -15.88 -7.44
CA THR A 103 -10.99 -14.71 -6.56
C THR A 103 -12.35 -14.31 -5.99
N HIS A 104 -13.45 -14.41 -6.76
CA HIS A 104 -14.73 -13.77 -6.40
C HIS A 104 -15.87 -14.72 -5.99
N ARG A 105 -15.59 -15.98 -5.67
CA ARG A 105 -16.63 -17.01 -5.41
C ARG A 105 -17.52 -16.77 -4.17
N GLY A 106 -17.16 -15.85 -3.27
CA GLY A 106 -17.80 -15.71 -1.96
C GLY A 106 -19.00 -14.76 -1.87
N LYS A 107 -19.09 -13.72 -2.71
CA LYS A 107 -20.15 -12.68 -2.67
C LYS A 107 -21.07 -12.68 -3.89
N SER A 108 -20.76 -13.46 -4.91
CA SER A 108 -21.64 -13.61 -6.05
C SER A 108 -22.97 -14.24 -5.62
N LYS A 109 -24.08 -13.59 -5.97
CA LYS A 109 -25.43 -14.17 -5.82
C LYS A 109 -25.73 -15.14 -6.96
N SER A 110 -24.94 -15.07 -8.04
CA SER A 110 -24.98 -15.95 -9.19
C SER A 110 -24.46 -17.33 -8.82
N LYS A 111 -25.28 -18.36 -9.07
CA LYS A 111 -24.78 -19.70 -9.36
C LYS A 111 -24.92 -19.89 -10.86
N ARG A 112 -23.98 -19.36 -11.64
CA ARG A 112 -23.92 -19.63 -13.09
C ARG A 112 -24.07 -21.14 -13.27
N ALA A 113 -25.15 -21.54 -13.93
CA ALA A 113 -25.45 -22.95 -14.13
C ALA A 113 -24.28 -23.57 -14.91
N GLU A 114 -23.84 -24.76 -14.49
CA GLU A 114 -22.82 -25.46 -15.24
C GLU A 114 -23.35 -25.75 -16.64
N ASN A 115 -22.68 -25.20 -17.65
CA ASN A 115 -22.95 -25.55 -19.03
C ASN A 115 -22.15 -26.82 -19.36
N PRO A 116 -22.80 -27.96 -19.64
CA PRO A 116 -22.11 -29.22 -19.93
C PRO A 116 -21.26 -29.16 -21.21
N ASP A 117 -21.49 -28.17 -22.08
CA ASP A 117 -20.71 -27.96 -23.31
C ASP A 117 -19.41 -27.17 -23.08
N GLU A 118 -19.21 -26.61 -21.88
CA GLU A 118 -18.00 -25.86 -21.54
C GLU A 118 -16.99 -26.71 -20.75
N ILE A 119 -15.72 -26.60 -21.12
CA ILE A 119 -14.62 -27.33 -20.47
C ILE A 119 -13.92 -26.42 -19.47
N PRO A 120 -13.83 -26.80 -18.17
CA PRO A 120 -13.07 -26.03 -17.20
C PRO A 120 -11.59 -25.90 -17.62
N LEU A 121 -11.08 -24.67 -17.63
CA LEU A 121 -9.68 -24.39 -17.93
C LEU A 121 -9.10 -23.44 -16.87
N ASP A 122 -7.95 -23.83 -16.33
CA ASP A 122 -7.10 -22.99 -15.49
C ASP A 122 -5.95 -22.50 -16.36
N SER A 123 -6.11 -21.30 -16.93
CA SER A 123 -5.25 -20.80 -18.00
C SER A 123 -4.13 -19.93 -17.45
N LYS A 124 -2.94 -20.06 -18.04
CA LYS A 124 -1.81 -19.13 -17.85
C LYS A 124 -1.88 -17.93 -18.79
N LEU A 125 -2.81 -17.94 -19.74
CA LEU A 125 -2.93 -16.95 -20.80
C LEU A 125 -4.04 -15.94 -20.52
N VAL A 126 -5.20 -16.38 -20.02
CA VAL A 126 -6.32 -15.47 -19.72
C VAL A 126 -7.01 -15.86 -18.41
N ASN A 127 -7.36 -14.89 -17.56
CA ASN A 127 -8.07 -15.18 -16.32
C ASN A 127 -9.09 -14.07 -15.96
N PRO A 128 -10.26 -14.42 -15.41
CA PRO A 128 -11.06 -13.44 -14.69
C PRO A 128 -10.29 -12.92 -13.46
N LEU A 129 -10.37 -11.62 -13.18
CA LEU A 129 -9.67 -11.01 -12.04
C LEU A 129 -10.63 -10.60 -10.93
N CYS A 130 -11.44 -9.57 -11.15
CA CYS A 130 -12.46 -9.10 -10.20
C CYS A 130 -13.37 -8.04 -10.83
N PRO A 131 -14.49 -7.70 -10.19
CA PRO A 131 -15.27 -6.53 -10.58
C PRO A 131 -14.55 -5.19 -10.36
N GLY A 132 -14.76 -4.27 -11.31
CA GLY A 132 -14.51 -2.83 -11.15
C GLY A 132 -15.80 -2.07 -10.82
N THR A 133 -15.88 -0.79 -11.22
CA THR A 133 -17.03 0.08 -10.91
C THR A 133 -18.30 -0.33 -11.66
N ASN A 134 -18.24 -0.53 -12.98
CA ASN A 134 -19.37 -1.02 -13.79
C ASN A 134 -18.92 -1.93 -14.95
N TYR A 135 -17.74 -2.50 -14.81
CA TYR A 135 -17.10 -3.43 -15.74
C TYR A 135 -16.43 -4.55 -14.94
N TYR A 136 -16.04 -5.62 -15.61
CA TYR A 136 -15.25 -6.70 -15.03
C TYR A 136 -13.81 -6.59 -15.52
N ILE A 137 -12.84 -6.81 -14.62
CA ILE A 137 -11.42 -6.82 -14.96
C ILE A 137 -11.02 -8.26 -15.24
N VAL A 138 -10.32 -8.48 -16.35
CA VAL A 138 -9.67 -9.75 -16.68
C VAL A 138 -8.19 -9.51 -16.96
N THR A 139 -7.37 -10.55 -16.85
CA THR A 139 -5.97 -10.53 -17.26
C THR A 139 -5.80 -11.32 -18.55
N ALA A 140 -4.89 -10.86 -19.41
CA ALA A 140 -4.47 -11.60 -20.60
C ALA A 140 -2.96 -11.42 -20.84
N TYR A 141 -2.27 -12.48 -21.26
CA TYR A 141 -0.90 -12.44 -21.73
C TYR A 141 -0.88 -12.30 -23.25
N LEU A 142 -0.46 -11.15 -23.74
CA LEU A 142 -0.62 -10.74 -25.14
C LEU A 142 0.73 -10.37 -25.77
N SER A 143 0.92 -10.78 -27.02
CA SER A 143 1.87 -10.18 -27.96
C SER A 143 1.33 -8.87 -28.51
N ASP A 144 2.17 -8.08 -29.18
CA ASP A 144 1.76 -6.81 -29.80
C ASP A 144 0.66 -7.01 -30.85
N GLU A 145 0.74 -8.08 -31.65
CA GLU A 145 -0.27 -8.42 -32.65
C GLU A 145 -1.61 -8.79 -32.01
N ALA A 146 -1.59 -9.67 -31.00
CA ALA A 146 -2.80 -10.07 -30.28
C ALA A 146 -3.43 -8.89 -29.54
N LEU A 147 -2.62 -7.99 -28.98
CA LEU A 147 -3.08 -6.78 -28.31
C LEU A 147 -3.93 -5.89 -29.24
N GLU A 148 -3.49 -5.68 -30.48
CA GLU A 148 -4.21 -4.86 -31.45
C GLU A 148 -5.54 -5.46 -31.90
N GLU A 149 -5.69 -6.79 -31.84
CA GLU A 149 -6.96 -7.46 -32.08
C GLU A 149 -7.88 -7.39 -30.85
N VAL A 150 -7.34 -7.62 -29.64
CA VAL A 150 -8.11 -7.56 -28.38
C VAL A 150 -8.72 -6.16 -28.17
N LYS A 151 -8.00 -5.09 -28.49
CA LYS A 151 -8.51 -3.71 -28.41
C LYS A 151 -9.74 -3.45 -29.27
N LYS A 152 -10.00 -4.27 -30.29
CA LYS A 152 -11.12 -4.13 -31.24
C LYS A 152 -12.35 -4.95 -30.81
N LEU A 153 -12.24 -5.81 -29.81
CA LEU A 153 -13.36 -6.62 -29.34
C LEU A 153 -14.48 -5.74 -28.78
N ASP A 154 -15.72 -6.10 -29.12
CA ASP A 154 -16.89 -5.50 -28.50
C ASP A 154 -16.82 -5.64 -26.97
N ASN A 155 -17.35 -4.66 -26.25
CA ASN A 155 -17.35 -4.62 -24.77
C ASN A 155 -15.99 -4.41 -24.10
N VAL A 156 -14.86 -4.47 -24.82
CA VAL A 156 -13.57 -4.04 -24.28
C VAL A 156 -13.53 -2.51 -24.27
N ILE A 157 -13.41 -1.91 -23.08
CA ILE A 157 -13.42 -0.45 -22.92
C ILE A 157 -12.06 0.13 -22.53
N MET A 158 -11.17 -0.68 -21.94
CA MET A 158 -9.82 -0.29 -21.54
C MET A 158 -8.91 -1.52 -21.61
N VAL A 159 -7.66 -1.29 -22.03
CA VAL A 159 -6.58 -2.29 -22.04
C VAL A 159 -5.31 -1.60 -21.54
N GLU A 160 -4.80 -2.04 -20.41
CA GLU A 160 -3.62 -1.47 -19.74
C GLU A 160 -2.58 -2.56 -19.54
N LYS A 161 -1.30 -2.25 -19.77
CA LYS A 161 -0.22 -3.18 -19.47
C LYS A 161 -0.09 -3.30 -17.95
N ASP A 162 0.20 -4.50 -17.46
CA ASP A 162 0.45 -4.74 -16.03
C ASP A 162 1.85 -4.22 -15.66
N TYR A 163 1.89 -2.97 -15.22
CA TYR A 163 3.12 -2.27 -14.84
C TYR A 163 3.57 -2.61 -13.42
N GLU A 164 4.85 -2.36 -13.14
CA GLU A 164 5.33 -2.26 -11.76
C GLU A 164 5.02 -0.85 -11.22
N THR A 165 4.35 -0.81 -10.09
CA THR A 165 4.01 0.41 -9.32
C THR A 165 5.19 0.91 -8.48
N TYR A 166 6.37 0.31 -8.63
CA TYR A 166 7.59 0.66 -7.92
C TYR A 166 8.82 0.32 -8.77
N ASP A 167 9.78 1.26 -8.86
CA ASP A 167 11.05 1.01 -9.54
C ASP A 167 11.97 0.14 -8.66
N THR A 168 12.01 -1.16 -8.94
CA THR A 168 12.81 -2.14 -8.20
C THR A 168 14.32 -1.93 -8.36
N THR A 169 14.78 -1.21 -9.39
CA THR A 169 16.21 -0.95 -9.61
C THR A 169 16.80 -0.01 -8.55
N LYS A 170 15.99 0.91 -8.01
CA LYS A 170 16.37 1.80 -6.91
C LYS A 170 16.35 1.13 -5.53
N VAL A 171 15.76 -0.06 -5.40
CA VAL A 171 15.72 -0.81 -4.13
C VAL A 171 17.06 -1.50 -3.86
N VAL A 172 17.70 -2.03 -4.90
CA VAL A 172 18.98 -2.74 -4.76
C VAL A 172 20.11 -1.79 -4.35
N GLU A 173 20.07 -0.53 -4.77
CA GLU A 173 21.04 0.49 -4.35
C GLU A 173 20.84 0.92 -2.89
N ASN A 174 19.59 0.96 -2.39
CA ASN A 174 19.32 1.41 -1.01
C ASN A 174 19.42 0.31 0.06
N ILE A 175 19.39 -0.98 -0.32
CA ILE A 175 19.62 -2.09 0.63
C ILE A 175 21.12 -2.29 0.91
N THR A 176 22.02 -1.76 0.07
CA THR A 176 23.45 -2.07 0.14
C THR A 176 24.32 -1.00 0.82
N SER A 177 23.77 0.10 1.33
CA SER A 177 24.56 1.12 2.02
C SER A 177 23.97 1.55 3.37
N TYR A 178 23.85 0.63 4.32
CA TYR A 178 23.99 0.99 5.73
C TYR A 178 25.08 0.11 6.35
N ASP A 179 26.17 0.78 6.70
CA ASP A 179 27.42 0.21 7.17
C ASP A 179 27.20 -0.58 8.47
N ASN A 180 27.33 -1.91 8.40
CA ASN A 180 27.10 -2.84 9.50
C ASN A 180 28.15 -2.72 10.63
N ASP A 181 29.17 -1.88 10.47
CA ASP A 181 30.33 -1.84 11.35
C ASP A 181 30.22 -0.91 12.57
N LYS A 182 29.08 -0.22 12.78
CA LYS A 182 28.81 0.57 14.00
C LYS A 182 27.90 -0.06 15.05
N LEU A 183 27.42 -1.29 14.85
CA LEU A 183 26.47 -1.95 15.78
C LEU A 183 27.10 -3.02 16.70
N LYS A 184 28.44 -3.08 16.79
CA LYS A 184 29.14 -3.96 17.74
C LYS A 184 29.68 -3.20 18.95
N GLU A 185 28.80 -2.59 19.73
CA GLU A 185 29.03 -2.32 21.16
C GLU A 185 27.77 -1.75 21.77
N ILE A 186 26.81 -2.60 22.14
CA ILE A 186 25.97 -2.47 23.35
C ILE A 186 25.36 -3.86 23.57
N SER A 187 26.02 -4.66 24.40
CA SER A 187 25.39 -5.82 25.00
C SER A 187 25.75 -5.88 26.49
N HIS A 188 24.72 -6.12 27.30
CA HIS A 188 24.75 -6.52 28.72
C HIS A 188 25.03 -5.46 29.80
N SER A 189 23.94 -5.05 30.49
CA SER A 189 23.82 -5.12 31.96
C SER A 189 22.48 -4.51 32.41
N SER A 190 21.42 -5.32 32.47
CA SER A 190 20.15 -4.95 33.11
C SER A 190 20.27 -5.06 34.63
N LYS A 191 20.59 -3.95 35.31
CA LYS A 191 20.31 -3.78 36.74
C LYS A 191 18.91 -3.20 36.91
N LYS A 192 18.07 -3.89 37.70
CA LYS A 192 16.77 -3.39 38.18
C LYS A 192 17.01 -2.09 38.96
N VAL A 193 16.61 -0.96 38.39
CA VAL A 193 16.47 0.30 39.11
C VAL A 193 15.05 0.37 39.65
N LYS A 194 14.93 0.55 40.98
CA LYS A 194 13.67 0.84 41.66
C LYS A 194 13.15 2.20 41.17
N ARG A 195 11.90 2.24 40.69
CA ARG A 195 11.17 3.47 40.36
C ARG A 195 10.85 4.22 41.66
N ASP A 196 11.32 5.46 41.77
CA ASP A 196 10.72 6.44 42.67
C ASP A 196 9.45 6.98 42.01
N SER A 197 8.30 6.66 42.60
CA SER A 197 7.01 7.24 42.25
C SER A 197 6.89 8.61 42.92
N ASN A 198 7.20 9.71 42.20
CA ASN A 198 6.70 11.07 42.52
C ASN A 198 7.06 12.22 41.53
N ASN A 199 7.35 11.98 40.25
CA ASN A 199 7.74 13.08 39.33
C ASN A 199 7.02 13.06 37.97
N GLN A 200 5.68 13.00 37.99
CA GLN A 200 4.86 13.16 36.78
C GLN A 200 4.70 14.67 36.49
N TYR A 201 5.14 15.12 35.31
CA TYR A 201 5.13 16.56 34.92
C TYR A 201 3.95 16.95 34.01
N TYR A 202 3.00 16.03 33.81
CA TYR A 202 1.83 16.21 32.97
C TYR A 202 0.54 15.94 33.75
N ASP A 203 -0.55 16.57 33.32
CA ASP A 203 -1.84 16.57 34.02
C ASP A 203 -2.95 15.97 33.13
N TRP A 204 -3.61 14.92 33.64
CA TRP A 204 -4.68 14.22 32.94
C TRP A 204 -5.93 15.07 32.72
N ASP A 205 -6.30 15.94 33.66
CA ASP A 205 -7.48 16.79 33.57
C ASP A 205 -7.28 17.88 32.52
N VAL A 206 -6.04 18.38 32.38
CA VAL A 206 -5.67 19.30 31.31
C VAL A 206 -5.74 18.62 29.96
N ILE A 207 -5.23 17.39 29.83
CA ILE A 207 -5.33 16.61 28.58
C ILE A 207 -6.81 16.35 28.24
N TYR A 208 -7.61 15.91 29.21
CA TYR A 208 -9.04 15.72 29.03
C TYR A 208 -9.74 17.00 28.59
N SER A 209 -9.36 18.14 29.17
CA SER A 209 -9.92 19.44 28.81
C SER A 209 -9.64 19.83 27.36
N ASP A 210 -8.45 19.48 26.86
CA ASP A 210 -7.97 19.75 25.51
C ASP A 210 -8.56 18.78 24.47
N THR A 211 -8.68 17.49 24.79
CA THR A 211 -9.04 16.43 23.82
C THR A 211 -10.44 15.88 23.95
N LYS A 212 -11.03 15.98 25.15
CA LYS A 212 -12.29 15.32 25.57
C LYS A 212 -12.24 13.79 25.59
N TRP A 213 -11.05 13.18 25.51
CA TRP A 213 -10.91 11.73 25.53
C TRP A 213 -11.37 11.11 26.86
N GLU A 214 -12.38 10.26 26.82
CA GLU A 214 -12.96 9.61 28.02
C GLU A 214 -11.95 8.76 28.80
N SER A 215 -10.97 8.19 28.09
CA SER A 215 -9.84 7.47 28.67
C SER A 215 -8.56 7.90 27.99
N ILE A 216 -7.51 8.13 28.78
CA ILE A 216 -6.23 8.62 28.30
C ILE A 216 -5.14 7.68 28.79
N THR A 217 -4.24 7.31 27.89
CA THR A 217 -3.03 6.56 28.21
C THR A 217 -1.82 7.30 27.66
N ALA A 218 -0.66 7.12 28.30
CA ALA A 218 0.62 7.62 27.79
C ALA A 218 1.60 6.45 27.56
N ARG A 219 2.37 6.54 26.48
CA ARG A 219 3.62 5.78 26.33
C ARG A 219 4.75 6.70 26.78
N GLU A 220 5.36 6.35 27.89
CA GLU A 220 6.53 7.05 28.43
C GLU A 220 7.83 6.43 27.92
N PRO A 221 8.82 7.22 27.48
CA PRO A 221 10.12 6.70 27.12
C PRO A 221 10.89 6.24 28.36
N LYS A 222 11.86 5.34 28.19
CA LYS A 222 12.76 4.93 29.29
C LYS A 222 13.58 6.10 29.84
N LYS A 223 13.93 7.05 28.97
CA LYS A 223 14.59 8.32 29.28
C LYS A 223 13.94 9.39 28.42
N ASN A 224 13.59 10.53 28.99
CA ASN A 224 12.93 11.58 28.21
C ASN A 224 13.82 12.15 27.09
N SER A 225 15.14 12.09 27.22
CA SER A 225 16.08 12.49 26.16
C SER A 225 16.14 11.55 24.94
N ASP A 226 15.33 10.47 24.91
CA ASP A 226 15.33 9.48 23.85
C ASP A 226 14.30 9.83 22.76
N ASN A 227 14.77 10.53 21.72
CA ASN A 227 13.93 10.99 20.60
C ASN A 227 13.60 9.90 19.58
N ARG A 228 14.06 8.65 19.76
CA ARG A 228 13.85 7.60 18.75
C ARG A 228 12.37 7.26 18.52
N TYR A 229 11.49 7.60 19.46
CA TYR A 229 10.03 7.42 19.36
C TYR A 229 9.31 8.76 19.13
N SER A 230 10.03 9.78 18.67
CA SER A 230 9.47 11.13 18.48
C SER A 230 8.28 11.13 17.53
N HIS A 231 8.23 10.19 16.57
CA HIS A 231 7.14 10.03 15.61
C HIS A 231 5.78 9.86 16.28
N LEU A 232 5.76 9.32 17.50
CA LEU A 232 4.56 9.25 18.35
C LEU A 232 4.32 10.57 19.09
N SER A 233 5.34 11.07 19.81
CA SER A 233 5.20 12.27 20.64
C SER A 233 4.83 13.53 19.83
N LEU A 234 5.40 13.69 18.62
CA LEU A 234 5.20 14.84 17.73
C LEU A 234 3.73 15.02 17.34
N ILE A 235 3.02 13.91 17.10
CA ILE A 235 1.60 13.96 16.71
C ILE A 235 0.65 14.13 17.92
N SER A 236 1.18 14.24 19.15
CA SER A 236 0.40 14.30 20.39
C SER A 236 0.65 15.55 21.25
N GLN A 237 1.12 16.62 20.62
CA GLN A 237 1.32 17.91 21.25
C GLN A 237 1.26 19.06 20.23
N GLY A 238 1.11 20.28 20.73
CA GLY A 238 1.24 21.48 19.90
C GLY A 238 2.67 21.67 19.38
N ARG A 239 2.88 22.70 18.56
CA ARG A 239 4.23 23.04 18.07
C ARG A 239 5.16 23.34 19.24
N TYR A 240 6.15 22.47 19.44
CA TYR A 240 7.23 22.67 20.40
C TYR A 240 8.12 23.84 19.98
N ARG A 241 8.50 24.70 20.92
CA ARG A 241 9.45 25.80 20.75
C ARG A 241 10.37 25.81 21.96
N ARG A 242 11.64 25.43 21.77
CA ARG A 242 12.62 25.27 22.87
C ARG A 242 12.66 26.47 23.83
N ASN A 243 12.68 27.69 23.29
CA ASN A 243 12.80 28.92 24.08
C ASN A 243 11.51 29.34 24.82
N GLU A 244 10.39 28.66 24.57
CA GLU A 244 9.12 28.90 25.24
C GLU A 244 8.75 27.73 26.16
N ASP A 245 9.02 26.50 25.71
CA ASP A 245 8.50 25.29 26.34
C ASP A 245 9.52 24.60 27.25
N GLY A 246 10.82 24.87 27.13
CA GLY A 246 11.87 24.16 27.86
C GLY A 246 12.24 22.83 27.21
N GLU A 247 12.37 21.76 28.00
CA GLU A 247 12.67 20.42 27.48
C GLU A 247 11.49 19.83 26.71
N TYR A 248 11.75 19.15 25.59
CA TYR A 248 10.73 18.49 24.77
C TYR A 248 10.08 17.31 25.51
N ASP A 249 8.75 17.18 25.42
CA ASP A 249 8.00 16.05 25.97
C ASP A 249 8.00 14.87 24.98
N ASN A 250 8.73 13.80 25.31
CA ASN A 250 8.79 12.58 24.50
C ASN A 250 7.70 11.55 24.86
N ASN A 251 6.73 11.90 25.70
CA ASN A 251 5.56 11.05 25.94
C ASN A 251 4.63 11.08 24.71
N TYR A 252 4.00 9.94 24.44
CA TYR A 252 2.91 9.85 23.49
C TYR A 252 1.59 9.64 24.20
N TYR A 253 0.69 10.61 24.10
CA TYR A 253 -0.65 10.56 24.71
C TYR A 253 -1.69 10.21 23.66
N TYR A 254 -2.59 9.28 23.99
CA TYR A 254 -3.60 8.77 23.07
C TYR A 254 -4.86 8.28 23.81
N PRO A 255 -6.01 8.15 23.10
CA PRO A 255 -7.21 7.54 23.67
C PRO A 255 -6.93 6.13 24.18
N GLY A 256 -7.39 5.79 25.39
CA GLY A 256 -6.98 4.56 26.09
C GLY A 256 -7.33 3.25 25.37
N LYS A 257 -8.31 3.27 24.47
CA LYS A 257 -8.68 2.13 23.63
C LYS A 257 -7.76 1.94 22.42
N GLY A 258 -7.02 2.96 21.98
CA GLY A 258 -5.92 2.83 21.01
C GLY A 258 -6.29 2.18 19.68
N GLY A 259 -7.45 2.50 19.10
CA GLY A 259 -7.87 1.95 17.79
C GLY A 259 -8.54 0.58 17.85
N GLN A 260 -8.92 0.10 19.05
CA GLN A 260 -9.61 -1.18 19.23
C GLN A 260 -10.83 -1.34 18.32
N GLY A 261 -10.91 -2.48 17.64
CA GLY A 261 -12.05 -2.85 16.78
C GLY A 261 -12.03 -2.22 15.38
N VAL A 262 -10.93 -1.56 15.01
CA VAL A 262 -10.70 -1.03 13.66
C VAL A 262 -9.72 -1.95 12.92
N ASP A 263 -10.04 -2.25 11.66
CA ASP A 263 -9.18 -3.04 10.79
C ASP A 263 -8.23 -2.13 10.00
N VAL A 264 -6.93 -2.39 10.05
CA VAL A 264 -5.93 -1.71 9.24
C VAL A 264 -5.22 -2.72 8.34
N TYR A 265 -5.47 -2.61 7.05
CA TYR A 265 -4.81 -3.41 6.01
C TYR A 265 -3.55 -2.70 5.52
N MET A 266 -2.45 -3.45 5.46
CA MET A 266 -1.18 -3.02 4.89
C MET A 266 -0.89 -3.85 3.65
N ILE A 267 -0.74 -3.20 2.49
CA ILE A 267 -0.31 -3.84 1.24
C ILE A 267 1.20 -3.62 1.08
N ALA A 268 1.99 -4.64 1.40
CA ALA A 268 3.46 -4.59 1.32
C ALA A 268 4.02 -5.94 0.83
N THR A 269 5.33 -6.14 0.92
CA THR A 269 6.01 -7.36 0.43
C THR A 269 5.87 -8.56 1.37
N GLY A 270 5.47 -8.36 2.62
CA GLY A 270 5.35 -9.43 3.61
C GLY A 270 5.35 -8.93 5.05
N PHE A 271 5.29 -9.87 5.97
CA PHE A 271 5.34 -9.64 7.42
C PHE A 271 5.80 -10.91 8.14
N VAL A 272 6.61 -10.74 9.18
CA VAL A 272 7.04 -11.82 10.08
C VAL A 272 6.72 -11.41 11.51
N ASN A 273 5.95 -12.22 12.24
CA ASN A 273 5.72 -11.99 13.67
C ASN A 273 6.95 -12.42 14.49
N SER A 274 7.96 -11.56 14.50
CA SER A 274 9.28 -11.79 15.11
C SER A 274 9.39 -11.31 16.56
N ASP A 275 8.52 -10.41 17.01
CA ASP A 275 8.53 -9.84 18.36
C ASP A 275 7.18 -10.05 19.05
N SER A 276 7.19 -10.98 20.02
CA SER A 276 5.99 -11.39 20.77
C SER A 276 5.35 -10.28 21.60
N TYR A 277 6.10 -9.22 21.96
CA TYR A 277 5.54 -8.07 22.66
C TYR A 277 4.98 -7.07 21.66
N GLU A 278 5.73 -6.71 20.63
CA GLU A 278 5.33 -5.69 19.65
C GLU A 278 4.03 -6.05 18.94
N PHE A 279 3.88 -7.34 18.58
CA PHE A 279 2.75 -7.86 17.81
C PHE A 279 1.83 -8.78 18.65
N SER A 280 1.85 -8.63 19.98
CA SER A 280 0.97 -9.39 20.89
C SER A 280 -0.51 -9.05 20.65
N THR A 281 -1.44 -9.96 20.95
CA THR A 281 -2.90 -9.73 20.80
C THR A 281 -3.50 -8.82 21.87
N ASN A 282 -2.70 -8.33 22.82
CA ASN A 282 -3.12 -7.47 23.92
C ASN A 282 -4.33 -8.03 24.68
N GLU A 283 -4.22 -9.28 25.13
CA GLU A 283 -5.28 -9.98 25.85
C GLU A 283 -6.59 -10.10 25.02
N GLY A 284 -6.46 -10.21 23.69
CA GLY A 284 -7.59 -10.34 22.77
C GLY A 284 -8.23 -9.02 22.35
N LYS A 285 -7.63 -7.87 22.69
CA LYS A 285 -8.10 -6.56 22.23
C LYS A 285 -7.88 -6.34 20.73
N ARG A 286 -6.94 -7.06 20.11
CA ARG A 286 -6.63 -6.98 18.68
C ARG A 286 -6.22 -8.31 18.05
N THR A 287 -6.19 -8.33 16.73
CA THR A 287 -5.53 -9.36 15.92
C THR A 287 -4.32 -8.81 15.17
N VAL A 288 -3.34 -9.67 14.88
CA VAL A 288 -2.23 -9.37 13.97
C VAL A 288 -2.06 -10.59 13.06
N SER A 289 -2.14 -10.40 11.75
CA SER A 289 -2.06 -11.49 10.78
C SER A 289 -1.45 -11.03 9.46
N CYS A 290 -0.94 -12.01 8.71
CA CYS A 290 -0.84 -11.95 7.27
C CYS A 290 -1.98 -12.77 6.67
N ASP A 291 -2.87 -12.07 5.97
CA ASP A 291 -4.18 -12.57 5.55
C ASP A 291 -4.11 -13.29 4.20
N ALA A 292 -3.28 -12.79 3.28
CA ALA A 292 -3.10 -13.38 1.96
C ALA A 292 -1.75 -13.01 1.33
N MET A 293 -1.32 -13.85 0.38
CA MET A 293 -0.22 -13.58 -0.55
C MET A 293 -0.73 -13.53 -2.00
N PHE A 294 -0.22 -12.57 -2.77
CA PHE A 294 -0.49 -12.39 -4.20
C PHE A 294 0.85 -12.59 -4.92
N ILE A 295 0.92 -13.66 -5.72
CA ILE A 295 2.11 -14.00 -6.50
C ILE A 295 1.63 -14.41 -7.90
N GLY A 296 1.98 -13.59 -8.89
CA GLY A 296 1.58 -13.80 -10.28
C GLY A 296 0.05 -13.83 -10.44
N ASP A 297 -0.51 -14.95 -10.88
CA ASP A 297 -1.95 -15.11 -11.07
C ASP A 297 -2.66 -15.83 -9.92
N THR A 298 -1.98 -16.03 -8.78
CA THR A 298 -2.52 -16.80 -7.66
C THR A 298 -2.65 -15.96 -6.39
N THR A 299 -3.77 -16.17 -5.68
CA THR A 299 -4.02 -15.65 -4.34
C THR A 299 -3.97 -16.82 -3.39
N TYR A 300 -3.07 -16.76 -2.42
CA TYR A 300 -2.95 -17.72 -1.36
C TYR A 300 -3.62 -17.14 -0.12
N ASN A 301 -4.78 -17.67 0.27
CA ASN A 301 -5.42 -17.30 1.53
C ASN A 301 -4.67 -17.95 2.69
N LEU A 302 -4.17 -17.13 3.62
CA LEU A 302 -3.29 -17.60 4.69
C LEU A 302 -4.02 -17.76 6.03
N LYS A 303 -5.28 -17.35 6.16
CA LYS A 303 -6.04 -17.49 7.41
C LYS A 303 -6.15 -18.95 7.83
N GLY A 304 -5.80 -19.24 9.09
CA GLY A 304 -5.76 -20.59 9.65
C GLY A 304 -4.58 -21.44 9.18
N THR A 305 -3.67 -20.90 8.37
CA THR A 305 -2.47 -21.60 7.91
C THR A 305 -1.26 -21.30 8.79
N ARG A 306 -0.19 -22.08 8.67
CA ARG A 306 1.08 -21.82 9.37
C ARG A 306 1.74 -20.49 8.95
N GLN A 307 1.38 -19.95 7.78
CA GLN A 307 1.91 -18.72 7.22
C GLN A 307 1.09 -17.48 7.64
N GLU A 308 -0.01 -17.64 8.38
CA GLU A 308 -0.83 -16.52 8.89
C GLU A 308 -0.05 -15.51 9.74
N GLN A 309 1.09 -15.91 10.29
CA GLN A 309 1.96 -15.05 11.10
C GLN A 309 3.28 -14.68 10.38
N ASN A 310 3.56 -15.31 9.23
CA ASN A 310 4.83 -15.19 8.51
C ASN A 310 4.61 -15.40 7.02
N CYS A 311 4.69 -14.31 6.25
CA CYS A 311 4.50 -14.30 4.81
C CYS A 311 5.51 -13.37 4.13
N SER A 312 5.96 -13.73 2.94
CA SER A 312 6.81 -12.92 2.07
C SER A 312 6.59 -13.33 0.64
N VAL A 313 6.50 -12.38 -0.29
CA VAL A 313 6.47 -12.68 -1.74
C VAL A 313 7.86 -12.86 -2.33
N PHE A 314 8.92 -12.49 -1.60
CA PHE A 314 10.31 -12.70 -2.01
C PHE A 314 10.95 -13.77 -1.14
N ASP A 315 11.46 -14.81 -1.80
CA ASP A 315 12.21 -15.87 -1.14
C ASP A 315 13.50 -15.32 -0.51
N ASP A 316 13.93 -15.92 0.60
CA ASP A 316 15.19 -15.65 1.31
C ASP A 316 15.44 -14.19 1.75
N THR A 317 14.41 -13.34 1.69
CA THR A 317 14.49 -11.93 2.09
C THR A 317 13.50 -11.64 3.21
N LEU A 318 14.00 -11.16 4.35
CA LEU A 318 13.11 -10.73 5.44
C LEU A 318 12.30 -9.49 4.99
N PRO A 319 10.97 -9.47 5.17
CA PRO A 319 10.12 -8.37 4.73
C PRO A 319 10.18 -7.19 5.72
N THR A 320 11.37 -6.60 5.89
CA THR A 320 11.65 -5.54 6.88
C THR A 320 10.73 -4.34 6.70
N THR A 321 10.44 -3.94 5.47
CA THR A 321 9.50 -2.84 5.16
C THR A 321 8.11 -3.11 5.72
N GLY A 322 7.54 -4.29 5.49
CA GLY A 322 6.21 -4.61 6.00
C GLY A 322 6.18 -4.77 7.53
N ASN A 323 7.24 -5.30 8.13
CA ASN A 323 7.43 -5.32 9.58
C ASN A 323 7.47 -3.90 10.18
N MET A 324 8.22 -2.99 9.54
CA MET A 324 8.31 -1.59 9.94
C MET A 324 6.92 -0.93 9.92
N LEU A 325 6.19 -1.05 8.82
CA LEU A 325 4.88 -0.42 8.66
C LEU A 325 3.85 -0.97 9.66
N MET A 326 3.80 -2.29 9.85
CA MET A 326 2.90 -2.90 10.83
C MET A 326 3.23 -2.47 12.27
N SER A 327 4.52 -2.35 12.61
CA SER A 327 5.00 -1.87 13.92
C SER A 327 4.60 -0.40 14.15
N VAL A 328 4.76 0.47 13.15
CA VAL A 328 4.41 1.89 13.25
C VAL A 328 2.90 2.14 13.29
N ILE A 329 2.11 1.36 12.55
CA ILE A 329 0.65 1.48 12.56
C ILE A 329 0.10 1.15 13.94
N GLY A 330 0.48 0.00 14.51
CA GLY A 330 -0.18 -0.50 15.71
C GLY A 330 0.68 -1.33 16.66
N GLY A 331 1.98 -1.44 16.47
CA GLY A 331 2.86 -2.14 17.41
C GLY A 331 2.79 -1.60 18.86
N ASN A 332 3.05 -2.47 19.83
CA ASN A 332 2.88 -2.10 21.24
C ASN A 332 3.84 -1.00 21.73
N ASP A 333 5.09 -1.00 21.28
CA ASP A 333 6.05 0.06 21.62
C ASP A 333 5.98 1.20 20.59
N ALA A 334 6.18 0.88 19.31
CA ALA A 334 6.35 1.88 18.24
C ALA A 334 5.05 2.33 17.56
N GLY A 335 3.93 1.70 17.84
CA GLY A 335 2.68 1.94 17.12
C GLY A 335 1.85 3.10 17.64
N VAL A 336 1.12 3.73 16.72
CA VAL A 336 0.12 4.77 17.00
C VAL A 336 -1.17 4.16 17.54
N ALA A 337 -1.82 3.25 16.81
CA ALA A 337 -3.05 2.56 17.23
C ALA A 337 -2.75 1.17 17.83
N LYS A 338 -2.31 1.16 19.08
CA LYS A 338 -1.77 -0.02 19.77
C LYS A 338 -2.74 -1.22 19.86
N ASN A 339 -4.04 -1.01 19.71
CA ASN A 339 -5.06 -2.07 19.74
C ASN A 339 -5.84 -2.20 18.42
N ALA A 340 -5.38 -1.60 17.31
CA ALA A 340 -5.98 -1.87 16.00
C ALA A 340 -5.72 -3.32 15.55
N ASN A 341 -6.65 -3.89 14.80
CA ASN A 341 -6.43 -5.16 14.11
C ASN A 341 -5.53 -4.91 12.90
N LEU A 342 -4.42 -5.62 12.81
CA LEU A 342 -3.43 -5.43 11.75
C LEU A 342 -3.48 -6.60 10.78
N HIS A 343 -3.67 -6.31 9.49
CA HIS A 343 -3.80 -7.31 8.43
C HIS A 343 -2.77 -7.01 7.33
N MET A 344 -1.76 -7.86 7.19
CA MET A 344 -0.82 -7.79 6.07
C MET A 344 -1.39 -8.50 4.85
N LEU A 345 -1.28 -7.86 3.69
CA LEU A 345 -1.51 -8.44 2.37
C LEU A 345 -0.20 -8.38 1.59
N ALA A 346 0.46 -9.52 1.49
CA ALA A 346 1.76 -9.64 0.87
C ALA A 346 1.61 -9.70 -0.65
N SER A 347 2.16 -8.73 -1.36
CA SER A 347 2.05 -8.61 -2.82
C SER A 347 3.36 -8.10 -3.38
N ASP A 348 3.67 -8.51 -4.61
CA ASP A 348 4.74 -7.89 -5.38
C ASP A 348 4.30 -6.50 -5.88
N TYR A 349 5.18 -5.77 -6.57
CA TYR A 349 4.90 -4.41 -7.01
C TYR A 349 4.02 -4.31 -8.26
N LYS A 350 3.37 -5.37 -8.74
CA LYS A 350 2.51 -5.32 -9.93
C LYS A 350 1.13 -4.73 -9.64
N VAL A 351 0.57 -4.04 -10.64
CA VAL A 351 -0.78 -3.45 -10.56
C VAL A 351 -1.84 -4.54 -10.38
N ASN A 352 -1.72 -5.66 -11.09
CA ASN A 352 -2.61 -6.82 -10.95
C ASN A 352 -2.69 -7.32 -9.49
N ASP A 353 -1.55 -7.47 -8.83
CA ASP A 353 -1.48 -8.02 -7.48
C ASP A 353 -2.13 -7.08 -6.47
N GLU A 354 -2.00 -5.78 -6.68
CA GLU A 354 -2.66 -4.76 -5.88
C GLU A 354 -4.17 -4.70 -6.10
N ILE A 355 -4.64 -4.81 -7.34
CA ILE A 355 -6.08 -4.91 -7.63
C ILE A 355 -6.69 -6.12 -6.91
N ARG A 356 -5.99 -7.25 -6.89
CA ARG A 356 -6.41 -8.45 -6.15
C ARG A 356 -6.38 -8.25 -4.64
N ALA A 357 -5.39 -7.53 -4.12
CA ALA A 357 -5.32 -7.19 -2.71
C ALA A 357 -6.50 -6.29 -2.29
N LEU A 358 -6.80 -5.24 -3.08
CA LEU A 358 -7.95 -4.38 -2.85
C LEU A 358 -9.26 -5.17 -2.93
N ASP A 359 -9.38 -6.09 -3.88
CA ASP A 359 -10.54 -6.96 -3.99
C ASP A 359 -10.67 -7.93 -2.80
N TYR A 360 -9.56 -8.50 -2.33
CA TYR A 360 -9.54 -9.31 -1.11
C TYR A 360 -10.05 -8.52 0.09
N ILE A 361 -9.63 -7.26 0.25
CA ILE A 361 -10.11 -6.37 1.33
C ILE A 361 -11.61 -6.15 1.18
N PHE A 362 -12.08 -5.80 -0.03
CA PHE A 362 -13.49 -5.60 -0.30
C PHE A 362 -14.32 -6.83 0.07
N MET A 363 -13.79 -8.03 -0.19
CA MET A 363 -14.46 -9.30 0.07
C MET A 363 -14.48 -9.69 1.54
N ASN A 364 -13.43 -9.38 2.29
CA ASN A 364 -13.22 -9.88 3.65
C ASN A 364 -13.48 -8.84 4.76
N SER A 365 -13.52 -7.55 4.44
CA SER A 365 -13.85 -6.52 5.42
C SER A 365 -15.32 -6.62 5.87
N ARG A 366 -15.52 -6.48 7.17
CA ARG A 366 -16.85 -6.51 7.82
C ARG A 366 -17.56 -5.16 7.74
N ASN A 367 -16.80 -4.08 7.83
CA ASN A 367 -17.30 -2.71 7.81
C ASN A 367 -16.27 -1.79 7.13
N PRO A 368 -16.52 -1.36 5.88
CA PRO A 368 -15.63 -0.43 5.17
C PRO A 368 -15.32 0.85 5.94
N HIS A 369 -16.29 1.43 6.65
CA HIS A 369 -16.13 2.66 7.44
C HIS A 369 -15.28 2.47 8.72
N LYS A 370 -15.00 1.21 9.08
CA LYS A 370 -14.05 0.85 10.14
C LYS A 370 -12.81 0.14 9.59
N THR A 371 -12.48 0.40 8.33
CA THR A 371 -11.34 -0.20 7.64
C THR A 371 -10.44 0.88 7.03
N VAL A 372 -9.16 0.88 7.41
CA VAL A 372 -8.11 1.72 6.85
C VAL A 372 -7.22 0.85 5.95
N ILE A 373 -6.90 1.34 4.76
CA ILE A 373 -5.98 0.71 3.80
C ILE A 373 -4.76 1.62 3.67
N CYS A 374 -3.60 1.13 4.09
CA CYS A 374 -2.32 1.82 3.93
C CYS A 374 -1.57 1.24 2.73
N ILE A 375 -1.21 2.10 1.78
CA ILE A 375 -0.47 1.75 0.57
C ILE A 375 0.82 2.56 0.53
N THR A 376 1.95 1.87 0.65
CA THR A 376 3.28 2.52 0.59
C THR A 376 3.98 2.15 -0.69
N ARG A 377 3.40 2.58 -1.81
CA ARG A 377 3.92 2.40 -3.18
C ARG A 377 3.95 3.74 -3.88
N SER A 378 4.79 3.86 -4.89
CA SER A 378 4.94 5.10 -5.66
C SER A 378 5.46 4.80 -7.05
N GLY A 379 4.80 5.33 -8.07
CA GLY A 379 5.26 5.28 -9.44
C GLY A 379 5.10 6.64 -10.11
N ILE A 380 5.76 6.81 -11.26
CA ILE A 380 5.70 8.00 -12.09
C ILE A 380 5.42 7.52 -13.51
N GLY A 381 4.41 8.10 -14.15
CA GLY A 381 4.05 7.73 -15.52
C GLY A 381 2.85 8.51 -16.02
N ASN A 382 2.20 8.03 -17.09
CA ASN A 382 0.93 8.59 -17.52
C ASN A 382 -0.18 7.98 -16.66
N ALA A 383 -1.15 8.77 -16.19
CA ALA A 383 -2.24 8.20 -15.39
C ALA A 383 -3.10 7.20 -16.20
N ASN A 384 -3.12 7.32 -17.54
CA ASN A 384 -3.80 6.35 -18.40
C ASN A 384 -3.16 4.96 -18.35
N ASP A 385 -1.92 4.83 -17.86
CA ASP A 385 -1.25 3.53 -17.71
C ASP A 385 -1.74 2.76 -16.47
N VAL A 386 -2.48 3.43 -15.57
CA VAL A 386 -2.97 2.87 -14.29
C VAL A 386 -4.43 3.26 -14.00
N LEU A 387 -5.22 3.55 -15.04
CA LEU A 387 -6.59 4.04 -14.88
C LEU A 387 -7.51 2.94 -14.30
N ILE A 388 -7.29 1.66 -14.60
CA ILE A 388 -8.01 0.54 -13.95
C ILE A 388 -7.74 0.52 -12.44
N LEU A 389 -6.50 0.76 -12.02
CA LEU A 389 -6.13 0.84 -10.59
C LEU A 389 -6.77 2.06 -9.92
N GLU A 390 -6.67 3.24 -10.53
CA GLU A 390 -7.30 4.46 -10.01
C GLU A 390 -8.83 4.27 -9.86
N GLN A 391 -9.49 3.64 -10.84
CA GLN A 391 -10.92 3.34 -10.77
C GLN A 391 -11.24 2.30 -9.68
N LYS A 392 -10.39 1.28 -9.46
CA LYS A 392 -10.56 0.34 -8.34
C LYS A 392 -10.42 1.05 -7.00
N ILE A 393 -9.45 1.94 -6.84
CA ILE A 393 -9.28 2.78 -5.64
C ILE A 393 -10.53 3.64 -5.41
N ASN A 394 -11.05 4.30 -6.45
CA ASN A 394 -12.26 5.11 -6.36
C ASN A 394 -13.47 4.27 -5.93
N PHE A 395 -13.62 3.07 -6.50
CA PHE A 395 -14.66 2.11 -6.08
C PHE A 395 -14.55 1.74 -4.60
N MET A 396 -13.33 1.52 -4.09
CA MET A 396 -13.10 1.25 -2.66
C MET A 396 -13.50 2.46 -1.80
N VAL A 397 -13.12 3.69 -2.20
CA VAL A 397 -13.53 4.90 -1.47
C VAL A 397 -15.05 5.07 -1.46
N GLU A 398 -15.73 4.88 -2.59
CA GLU A 398 -17.19 4.92 -2.68
C GLU A 398 -17.88 3.83 -1.84
N ALA A 399 -17.19 2.73 -1.56
CA ALA A 399 -17.67 1.69 -0.66
C ALA A 399 -17.48 2.02 0.83
N GLY A 400 -16.79 3.12 1.16
CA GLY A 400 -16.58 3.62 2.52
C GLY A 400 -15.20 3.33 3.10
N PHE A 401 -14.30 2.70 2.35
CA PHE A 401 -12.92 2.46 2.80
C PHE A 401 -12.12 3.76 2.88
N ILE A 402 -11.19 3.82 3.83
CA ILE A 402 -10.26 4.93 4.01
C ILE A 402 -8.91 4.53 3.42
N ILE A 403 -8.41 5.27 2.42
CA ILE A 403 -7.14 4.95 1.75
C ILE A 403 -6.12 6.04 2.01
N ILE A 404 -4.95 5.63 2.51
CA ILE A 404 -3.83 6.50 2.87
C ILE A 404 -2.59 6.02 2.14
N ALA A 405 -1.85 6.94 1.53
CA ALA A 405 -0.60 6.64 0.84
C ALA A 405 0.48 7.68 1.16
N GLY A 406 1.74 7.23 1.09
CA GLY A 406 2.88 8.14 1.16
C GLY A 406 2.96 9.04 -0.08
N ALA A 407 3.45 10.25 0.07
CA ALA A 407 3.66 11.18 -1.04
C ALA A 407 4.69 10.69 -2.08
N GLY A 408 5.50 9.69 -1.71
CA GLY A 408 6.72 9.32 -2.43
C GLY A 408 7.86 10.30 -2.17
N GLY A 409 9.05 9.99 -2.69
CA GLY A 409 10.20 10.86 -2.54
C GLY A 409 11.43 10.37 -3.30
N ASP A 410 12.37 11.28 -3.49
CA ASP A 410 13.68 11.01 -4.08
C ASP A 410 14.77 11.54 -3.14
N PHE A 411 15.51 10.62 -2.52
CA PHE A 411 16.59 10.95 -1.57
C PHE A 411 17.78 11.62 -2.24
N ASN A 412 17.99 11.38 -3.53
CA ASN A 412 19.16 11.87 -4.26
C ASN A 412 18.91 13.24 -4.87
N ASN A 413 17.72 13.47 -5.44
CA ASN A 413 17.40 14.68 -6.20
C ASN A 413 16.49 15.67 -5.46
N GLY A 414 16.02 15.29 -4.27
CA GLY A 414 14.99 16.02 -3.55
C GLY A 414 13.59 15.67 -4.06
N GLY A 415 12.59 15.91 -3.22
CA GLY A 415 11.20 15.60 -3.58
C GLY A 415 10.75 16.33 -4.85
N SER A 416 9.82 15.71 -5.58
CA SER A 416 9.22 16.21 -6.81
C SER A 416 7.80 16.72 -6.60
N TYR A 417 7.30 17.49 -7.56
CA TYR A 417 5.91 17.95 -7.57
C TYR A 417 4.96 16.80 -7.92
N SER A 418 4.00 16.47 -7.06
CA SER A 418 3.11 15.31 -7.25
C SER A 418 1.88 15.57 -8.12
N CYS A 419 1.54 16.83 -8.41
CA CYS A 419 0.26 17.20 -9.02
C CYS A 419 0.35 17.51 -10.51
N TYR A 420 1.18 16.76 -11.22
CA TYR A 420 1.13 16.86 -12.68
C TYR A 420 -0.27 16.51 -13.19
N PRO A 421 -0.72 17.08 -14.32
CA PRO A 421 -1.95 16.65 -14.97
C PRO A 421 -1.90 15.15 -15.27
N SER A 422 -3.04 14.46 -15.22
CA SER A 422 -3.13 13.00 -15.47
C SER A 422 -2.59 12.56 -16.83
N THR A 423 -2.58 13.47 -17.82
CA THR A 423 -2.04 13.23 -19.17
C THR A 423 -0.52 13.40 -19.26
N ASN A 424 0.15 13.83 -18.18
CA ASN A 424 1.59 14.07 -18.15
C ASN A 424 2.31 12.79 -17.71
N ASN A 425 3.41 12.45 -18.37
CA ASN A 425 4.20 11.26 -18.04
C ASN A 425 4.99 11.38 -16.72
N ASN A 426 4.94 12.54 -16.06
CA ASN A 426 5.46 12.76 -14.72
C ASN A 426 4.36 12.65 -13.65
N PHE A 427 3.16 12.19 -13.98
CA PHE A 427 2.10 12.02 -12.99
C PHE A 427 2.52 11.00 -11.93
N HIS A 428 2.47 11.42 -10.66
CA HIS A 428 2.83 10.54 -9.54
C HIS A 428 1.61 9.69 -9.15
N PHE A 429 1.71 8.38 -9.35
CA PHE A 429 0.68 7.44 -8.91
C PHE A 429 0.49 7.53 -7.39
N TYR A 430 -0.73 7.29 -6.91
CA TYR A 430 -1.19 7.49 -5.53
C TYR A 430 -1.20 8.96 -5.07
N ALA A 431 -0.05 9.62 -5.01
CA ALA A 431 0.05 11.00 -4.55
C ALA A 431 -0.74 11.98 -5.43
N GLY A 432 -0.85 11.70 -6.73
CA GLY A 432 -1.68 12.46 -7.67
C GLY A 432 -3.14 12.00 -7.76
N PHE A 433 -3.51 10.86 -7.17
CA PHE A 433 -4.90 10.39 -7.19
C PHE A 433 -5.76 11.24 -6.25
N LYS A 434 -6.95 11.66 -6.73
CA LYS A 434 -7.79 12.62 -6.00
C LYS A 434 -8.45 12.06 -4.73
N ASN A 435 -8.70 10.75 -4.71
CA ASN A 435 -9.48 10.07 -3.68
C ASN A 435 -8.60 9.23 -2.75
N ILE A 436 -7.39 9.71 -2.44
CA ILE A 436 -6.49 9.14 -1.45
C ILE A 436 -6.02 10.26 -0.52
N ILE A 437 -5.73 9.93 0.74
CA ILE A 437 -5.01 10.84 1.65
C ILE A 437 -3.52 10.69 1.38
N SER A 438 -2.91 11.69 0.73
CA SER A 438 -1.47 11.69 0.46
C SER A 438 -0.68 12.34 1.61
N VAL A 439 0.33 11.63 2.12
CA VAL A 439 1.07 12.01 3.33
C VAL A 439 2.54 12.31 3.01
N GLY A 440 2.93 13.57 3.16
CA GLY A 440 4.33 14.02 3.09
C GLY A 440 5.10 13.74 4.39
N ALA A 441 6.42 13.89 4.34
CA ALA A 441 7.31 13.62 5.47
C ALA A 441 7.98 14.89 6.01
N THR A 442 8.19 14.93 7.33
CA THR A 442 9.11 15.87 7.99
C THR A 442 10.47 15.23 8.23
N VAL A 443 11.48 16.05 8.52
CA VAL A 443 12.86 15.61 8.74
C VAL A 443 12.99 14.60 9.87
N ASP A 444 14.08 13.86 9.79
CA ASP A 444 14.55 12.94 10.81
C ASP A 444 14.84 13.68 12.10
N THR A 445 14.63 13.00 13.22
CA THR A 445 14.56 13.59 14.56
C THR A 445 15.64 13.06 15.51
N ASP A 446 16.26 11.93 15.16
CA ASP A 446 17.43 11.42 15.85
C ASP A 446 18.57 12.44 15.73
N ASP A 447 19.25 12.70 16.84
CA ASP A 447 20.38 13.62 16.95
C ASP A 447 20.16 15.08 16.47
N ILE A 448 18.92 15.55 16.33
CA ILE A 448 18.61 16.96 16.05
C ILE A 448 17.92 17.68 17.22
N ASP A 449 17.88 19.01 17.15
CA ASP A 449 17.00 19.80 17.98
C ASP A 449 15.53 19.49 17.60
N MET A 450 14.72 19.06 18.56
CA MET A 450 13.28 18.85 18.35
C MET A 450 12.55 20.12 17.90
N ASN A 451 13.15 21.30 18.10
CA ASN A 451 12.66 22.53 17.49
C ASN A 451 12.67 22.48 15.95
N ASP A 452 13.50 21.66 15.32
CA ASP A 452 13.63 21.55 13.87
C ASP A 452 12.84 20.38 13.25
N ALA A 453 12.19 19.55 14.09
CA ALA A 453 11.42 18.37 13.67
C ALA A 453 10.24 18.68 12.72
N TYR A 454 9.80 19.94 12.64
CA TYR A 454 8.67 20.41 11.84
C TYR A 454 9.11 20.95 10.46
N ARG A 455 10.32 20.61 10.01
CA ARG A 455 10.79 20.96 8.67
C ARG A 455 10.38 19.87 7.68
N ARG A 456 9.93 20.22 6.47
CA ARG A 456 9.70 19.24 5.40
C ARG A 456 11.00 18.45 5.14
N ALA A 457 10.89 17.13 5.04
CA ALA A 457 12.01 16.31 4.63
C ALA A 457 12.43 16.65 3.19
N TYR A 458 13.74 16.74 2.94
CA TYR A 458 14.25 17.10 1.62
C TYR A 458 13.70 16.20 0.52
N TYR A 459 13.68 14.88 0.76
CA TYR A 459 13.21 13.86 -0.17
C TYR A 459 11.70 13.86 -0.40
N SER A 460 10.89 14.42 0.51
CA SER A 460 9.43 14.30 0.43
C SER A 460 8.89 15.04 -0.78
N ASN A 461 8.10 14.36 -1.61
CA ASN A 461 7.35 15.05 -2.66
C ASN A 461 6.41 16.12 -2.09
N TYR A 462 6.02 17.05 -2.96
CA TYR A 462 5.28 18.27 -2.61
C TYR A 462 4.21 18.61 -3.66
N GLY A 463 3.43 19.65 -3.42
CA GLY A 463 2.34 20.11 -4.29
C GLY A 463 0.97 20.03 -3.62
N GLU A 464 -0.06 20.50 -4.32
CA GLU A 464 -1.42 20.64 -3.77
C GLU A 464 -2.16 19.32 -3.48
N CYS A 465 -1.62 18.20 -3.95
CA CYS A 465 -2.15 16.85 -3.78
C CYS A 465 -1.63 16.21 -2.50
N ILE A 466 -0.60 16.81 -1.89
CA ILE A 466 -0.16 16.42 -0.56
C ILE A 466 -1.14 17.02 0.44
N ASP A 467 -1.86 16.17 1.17
CA ASP A 467 -2.94 16.61 2.05
C ASP A 467 -2.45 17.07 3.41
N ILE A 468 -1.43 16.37 3.91
CA ILE A 468 -0.87 16.54 5.25
C ILE A 468 0.58 16.00 5.30
N HIS A 469 1.36 16.47 6.26
CA HIS A 469 2.68 15.92 6.58
C HIS A 469 2.67 15.24 7.93
N ALA A 470 3.45 14.18 8.09
CA ALA A 470 3.67 13.49 9.35
C ALA A 470 5.18 13.24 9.55
N PRO A 471 5.62 12.75 10.73
CA PRO A 471 7.01 12.38 10.97
C PRO A 471 7.56 11.47 9.86
N GLY A 472 8.74 11.82 9.33
CA GLY A 472 9.40 11.07 8.25
C GLY A 472 10.31 9.95 8.75
N GLU A 473 10.93 10.14 9.91
CA GLU A 473 11.67 9.10 10.63
C GLU A 473 10.74 8.39 11.61
N VAL A 474 10.80 7.07 11.61
CA VAL A 474 10.02 6.20 12.48
C VAL A 474 10.93 5.12 13.06
N VAL A 475 10.60 4.63 14.25
CA VAL A 475 11.27 3.45 14.82
C VAL A 475 10.36 2.22 14.72
N TYR A 476 10.95 1.04 14.57
CA TYR A 476 10.25 -0.23 14.62
C TYR A 476 11.08 -1.33 15.29
N LYS A 477 10.43 -2.44 15.66
CA LYS A 477 11.13 -3.67 16.07
C LYS A 477 11.63 -4.43 14.85
N ASN A 478 12.94 -4.46 14.66
CA ASN A 478 13.53 -5.14 13.53
C ASN A 478 13.35 -6.65 13.66
N PRO A 479 12.88 -7.36 12.60
CA PRO A 479 12.76 -8.82 12.66
C PRO A 479 14.11 -9.55 12.85
N LYS A 480 15.24 -8.89 12.61
CA LYS A 480 16.59 -9.39 12.96
C LYS A 480 16.97 -9.16 14.43
N GLY A 481 16.12 -8.51 15.20
CA GLY A 481 16.33 -8.14 16.60
C GLY A 481 16.72 -6.67 16.78
N GLY A 482 16.38 -6.11 17.94
CA GLY A 482 16.66 -4.72 18.29
C GLY A 482 15.62 -3.73 17.76
N ILE A 483 15.98 -2.46 17.76
CA ILE A 483 15.17 -1.39 17.20
C ILE A 483 15.92 -0.75 16.03
N THR A 484 15.21 -0.33 15.01
CA THR A 484 15.78 0.33 13.83
C THR A 484 14.99 1.60 13.54
N LEU A 485 15.71 2.66 13.19
CA LEU A 485 15.14 3.90 12.65
C LEU A 485 15.10 3.77 11.14
N GLU A 486 13.97 4.14 10.55
CA GLU A 486 13.75 4.13 9.12
C GLU A 486 13.15 5.46 8.69
N THR A 487 13.57 5.94 7.52
CA THR A 487 13.16 7.25 7.00
C THR A 487 12.38 7.07 5.71
N GLY A 488 11.22 7.73 5.59
CA GLY A 488 10.48 7.81 4.34
C GLY A 488 8.99 8.16 4.51
N THR A 489 8.36 8.59 3.42
CA THR A 489 6.92 8.91 3.39
C THR A 489 6.03 7.69 3.64
N GLY A 490 6.55 6.47 3.46
CA GLY A 490 5.87 5.24 3.89
C GLY A 490 5.67 5.16 5.41
N GLY A 491 6.68 5.55 6.19
CA GLY A 491 6.57 5.68 7.64
C GLY A 491 5.56 6.76 8.03
N SER A 492 5.59 7.91 7.36
CA SER A 492 4.60 8.99 7.56
C SER A 492 3.17 8.52 7.27
N ALA A 493 2.95 7.75 6.20
CA ALA A 493 1.65 7.16 5.87
C ALA A 493 1.21 6.13 6.93
N ALA A 494 2.12 5.31 7.46
CA ALA A 494 1.84 4.38 8.55
C ALA A 494 1.42 5.10 9.85
N VAL A 495 2.09 6.21 10.20
CA VAL A 495 1.69 7.07 11.32
C VAL A 495 0.27 7.61 11.11
N ALA A 496 -0.04 8.11 9.91
CA ALA A 496 -1.37 8.58 9.56
C ALA A 496 -2.42 7.46 9.61
N ALA A 497 -2.11 6.26 9.12
CA ALA A 497 -3.02 5.11 9.16
C ALA A 497 -3.34 4.66 10.59
N GLY A 498 -2.36 4.63 11.48
CA GLY A 498 -2.61 4.39 12.90
C GLY A 498 -3.43 5.51 13.55
N LEU A 499 -3.23 6.78 13.15
CA LEU A 499 -4.07 7.87 13.67
C LEU A 499 -5.51 7.77 13.16
N ALA A 500 -5.72 7.41 11.90
CA ALA A 500 -7.05 7.14 11.35
C ALA A 500 -7.78 6.07 12.17
N ALA A 501 -7.10 4.98 12.51
CA ALA A 501 -7.69 3.93 13.35
C ALA A 501 -8.08 4.44 14.75
N SER A 502 -7.25 5.30 15.34
CA SER A 502 -7.57 5.93 16.63
C SER A 502 -8.77 6.87 16.53
N PHE A 503 -8.90 7.64 15.44
CA PHE A 503 -10.04 8.53 15.21
C PHE A 503 -11.35 7.75 14.99
N ILE A 504 -11.33 6.69 14.18
CA ILE A 504 -12.50 5.83 13.93
C ILE A 504 -13.02 5.24 15.23
N GLU A 505 -12.13 4.69 16.05
CA GLU A 505 -12.49 4.11 17.35
C GLU A 505 -13.07 5.16 18.28
N TYR A 506 -12.36 6.28 18.46
CA TYR A 506 -12.74 7.30 19.43
C TYR A 506 -14.05 8.01 19.09
N TYR A 507 -14.22 8.46 17.84
CA TYR A 507 -15.44 9.12 17.40
C TYR A 507 -16.57 8.15 17.06
N ASN A 508 -16.33 6.83 17.23
CA ASN A 508 -17.27 5.72 17.02
C ASN A 508 -18.16 5.90 15.77
N ALA A 509 -17.52 6.30 14.68
CA ALA A 509 -18.22 6.82 13.53
C ALA A 509 -18.29 5.76 12.42
N ASP A 510 -19.47 5.16 12.21
CA ASP A 510 -19.81 4.47 10.95
C ASP A 510 -19.91 5.46 9.75
N VAL A 511 -19.40 6.68 9.92
CA VAL A 511 -19.45 7.78 8.96
C VAL A 511 -18.08 8.14 8.37
N PHE A 512 -17.00 7.50 8.82
CA PHE A 512 -15.69 7.78 8.24
C PHE A 512 -15.51 7.06 6.90
N ASP A 513 -15.16 7.84 5.90
CA ASP A 513 -14.65 7.45 4.58
C ASP A 513 -13.36 8.25 4.34
N THR A 514 -12.71 8.05 3.19
CA THR A 514 -11.48 8.80 2.85
C THR A 514 -11.65 10.32 2.97
N TYR A 515 -12.80 10.87 2.55
CA TYR A 515 -13.03 12.32 2.51
C TYR A 515 -13.22 12.92 3.92
N SER A 516 -14.07 12.31 4.72
CA SER A 516 -14.32 12.73 6.10
C SER A 516 -13.09 12.52 6.99
N MET A 517 -12.30 11.45 6.77
CA MET A 517 -11.02 11.25 7.47
C MET A 517 -10.00 12.32 7.09
N LYS A 518 -9.86 12.66 5.80
CA LYS A 518 -9.03 13.78 5.34
C LYS A 518 -9.40 15.09 6.03
N ASN A 519 -10.70 15.39 6.11
CA ASN A 519 -11.19 16.59 6.79
C ASN A 519 -10.90 16.57 8.30
N ALA A 520 -11.02 15.42 8.95
CA ALA A 520 -10.65 15.26 10.36
C ALA A 520 -9.15 15.53 10.58
N PHE A 521 -8.28 14.95 9.75
CA PHE A 521 -6.85 15.26 9.79
C PHE A 521 -6.56 16.74 9.61
N ILE A 522 -7.16 17.40 8.61
CA ILE A 522 -7.00 18.83 8.38
C ILE A 522 -7.54 19.67 9.55
N HIS A 523 -8.64 19.23 10.18
CA HIS A 523 -9.22 19.91 11.32
C HIS A 523 -8.26 19.94 12.52
N PHE A 524 -7.69 18.78 12.87
CA PHE A 524 -6.82 18.66 14.04
C PHE A 524 -5.36 19.07 13.78
N ALA A 525 -4.92 19.10 12.52
CA ALA A 525 -3.56 19.45 12.13
C ALA A 525 -3.02 20.74 12.78
N LEU A 526 -1.71 20.76 13.03
CA LEU A 526 -0.97 22.00 13.27
C LEU A 526 -0.80 22.71 11.92
N LYS A 527 -1.46 23.86 11.75
CA LYS A 527 -1.52 24.60 10.48
C LYS A 527 -0.48 25.69 10.45
N ASN A 528 0.24 25.82 9.34
CA ASN A 528 1.26 26.85 9.13
C ASN A 528 2.43 26.79 10.14
N GLU A 529 2.68 25.62 10.71
CA GLU A 529 3.77 25.40 11.68
C GLU A 529 4.99 24.70 11.08
N LEU A 530 4.87 24.22 9.83
CA LEU A 530 5.97 23.58 9.12
C LEU A 530 6.87 24.61 8.42
N SER A 531 8.17 24.30 8.35
CA SER A 531 9.14 25.06 7.56
C SER A 531 9.57 24.29 6.30
N ASN A 532 10.15 24.99 5.32
CA ASN A 532 10.57 24.45 4.02
C ASN A 532 9.46 23.79 3.19
N ILE A 533 8.23 24.26 3.38
CA ILE A 533 7.07 23.88 2.57
C ILE A 533 6.99 24.80 1.33
N PRO A 534 7.00 24.26 0.09
CA PRO A 534 6.77 25.05 -1.11
C PRO A 534 5.40 25.75 -1.09
N SER A 535 5.27 26.93 -1.71
CA SER A 535 4.08 27.79 -1.59
C SER A 535 2.77 27.16 -2.09
N ASN A 536 2.84 26.20 -3.00
CA ASN A 536 1.69 25.46 -3.52
C ASN A 536 1.36 24.19 -2.72
N THR A 537 2.07 23.92 -1.63
CA THR A 537 1.90 22.73 -0.81
C THR A 537 1.18 23.07 0.50
N PRO A 538 0.11 22.35 0.88
CA PRO A 538 -0.57 22.56 2.15
C PRO A 538 0.37 22.43 3.36
N ASN A 539 0.47 23.50 4.15
CA ASN A 539 1.26 23.52 5.39
C ASN A 539 0.42 23.02 6.57
N ARG A 540 0.38 21.70 6.72
CA ARG A 540 -0.42 20.99 7.73
C ARG A 540 0.40 19.83 8.28
N PHE A 541 0.61 19.80 9.58
CA PHE A 541 1.26 18.68 10.28
C PHE A 541 0.22 17.85 11.04
N LEU A 542 0.31 16.52 10.92
CA LEU A 542 -0.58 15.56 11.55
C LEU A 542 -0.56 15.71 13.08
N ASN A 543 -1.75 15.74 13.69
CA ASN A 543 -1.90 15.81 15.13
C ASN A 543 -3.20 15.10 15.55
N ASN A 544 -3.17 14.44 16.71
CA ASN A 544 -4.26 13.62 17.22
C ASN A 544 -5.35 14.39 17.96
N GLY A 545 -5.24 15.71 18.05
CA GLY A 545 -6.16 16.60 18.76
C GLY A 545 -5.59 17.13 20.07
N LYS A 546 -4.55 16.51 20.64
CA LYS A 546 -3.85 17.05 21.80
C LYS A 546 -2.85 18.13 21.36
N LYS A 547 -3.11 19.36 21.79
CA LYS A 547 -2.30 20.56 21.51
C LYS A 547 -1.65 21.15 22.74
N VAL A 548 -2.14 20.83 23.95
CA VAL A 548 -1.46 21.18 25.19
C VAL A 548 -0.06 20.57 25.20
N LYS A 549 0.92 21.38 25.61
CA LYS A 549 2.32 21.01 25.76
C LYS A 549 2.64 20.87 27.24
N PHE A 550 3.46 19.87 27.57
CA PHE A 550 4.09 19.73 28.87
C PHE A 550 5.60 19.77 28.68
N SER A 551 6.34 19.93 29.77
CA SER A 551 7.80 19.85 29.75
C SER A 551 8.29 19.20 31.04
N PRO A 552 9.24 18.25 30.96
CA PRO A 552 9.95 17.76 32.14
C PRO A 552 10.77 18.85 32.84
N ASN A 553 11.20 19.87 32.11
CA ASN A 553 11.97 20.99 32.62
C ASN A 553 11.53 22.29 31.91
N PRO A 554 10.44 22.92 32.38
CA PRO A 554 9.91 24.16 31.80
C PRO A 554 10.83 25.36 32.08
N ILE A 555 10.73 26.40 31.25
CA ILE A 555 11.50 27.66 31.37
C ILE A 555 11.00 28.53 32.53
#